data_AF-A0A662GX65-F1
#
_entry.id   AF-A0A662GX65-F1
#
_cell.length_a   1.000
_cell.length_b   1.000
_cell.length_c   1.000
_cell.angle_alpha   90.00
_cell.angle_beta   90.00
_cell.angle_gamma   90.00
#
_symmetry.space_group_name_H-M   'P 1'
#
loop_
_entity.id
_entity.type
_entity.pdbx_description
1 polymer ?
#
loop_
_entity_poly.entity_id
_entity_poly.type
_entity_poly.pdbx_seq_one_letter_code
_entity_poly.pdbx_strand_id
1 'polypeptide(L)'
;MDLTALLDRIIAAIMEFLPRIASGCAILLVGWLSGRLLARGLAEMVKRTGMERAFGRTVLGRALERSGMPLSKMVSILTKVIIYVVAIFLALDTMGLAVFSTLMRSLVEYIPHLAAGLLIIVIGFIVTDFIGDTFLALLEEMRVAFARALTAILQIILYFIVIT
;
A
#
# COMPACT_ATOMS: atom_id res chain seq x y z
N MET A 1 -22.39 -10.79 48.41
CA MET A 1 -21.58 -11.22 47.25
C MET A 1 -20.28 -11.73 47.80
N ASP A 2 -20.06 -13.05 47.72
CA ASP A 2 -18.95 -13.69 48.43
C ASP A 2 -17.61 -13.35 47.76
N LEU A 3 -16.63 -12.95 48.58
CA LEU A 3 -15.28 -12.59 48.15
C LEU A 3 -14.59 -13.72 47.36
N THR A 4 -14.94 -14.97 47.68
CA THR A 4 -14.49 -16.17 46.97
C THR A 4 -14.97 -16.20 45.52
N ALA A 5 -16.23 -15.87 45.27
CA ALA A 5 -16.79 -15.80 43.92
C ALA A 5 -16.16 -14.66 43.08
N LEU A 6 -15.71 -13.57 43.72
CA LEU A 6 -14.93 -12.52 43.05
C LEU A 6 -13.52 -13.01 42.69
N LEU A 7 -12.84 -13.71 43.61
CA LEU A 7 -11.51 -14.27 43.37
C LEU A 7 -11.52 -15.31 42.25
N ASP A 8 -12.50 -16.21 42.23
CA ASP A 8 -12.62 -17.23 41.19
C ASP A 8 -12.85 -16.61 39.81
N ARG A 9 -13.65 -15.53 39.72
CA ARG A 9 -13.85 -14.78 38.47
C ARG A 9 -12.58 -14.09 37.98
N ILE A 10 -11.79 -13.51 38.88
CA ILE A 10 -10.53 -12.85 38.52
C ILE A 10 -9.51 -13.89 38.04
N ILE A 11 -9.39 -15.03 38.73
CA ILE A 11 -8.49 -16.12 38.34
C ILE A 11 -8.89 -16.69 36.99
N ALA A 12 -10.19 -16.93 36.76
CA ALA A 12 -10.70 -17.40 35.47
C ALA A 12 -10.39 -16.41 34.34
N ALA A 13 -10.59 -15.10 34.56
CA ALA A 13 -10.26 -14.07 33.57
C ALA A 13 -8.76 -14.03 33.24
N ILE A 14 -7.88 -14.19 34.24
CA ILE A 14 -6.43 -14.24 34.03
C ILE A 14 -6.04 -15.50 33.23
N MET A 15 -6.60 -16.66 33.59
CA MET A 15 -6.37 -17.93 32.89
C MET A 15 -6.84 -17.88 31.42
N GLU A 16 -7.89 -17.14 31.12
CA GLU A 16 -8.41 -16.96 29.76
C GLU A 16 -7.61 -15.94 28.94
N PHE A 17 -7.09 -14.89 29.59
CA PHE A 17 -6.36 -13.81 28.91
C PHE A 17 -4.92 -14.18 28.59
N LEU A 18 -4.26 -14.96 29.45
CA LEU A 18 -2.87 -15.39 29.27
C LEU A 18 -2.59 -16.11 27.93
N PRO A 19 -3.38 -17.13 27.51
CA PRO A 19 -3.17 -17.78 26.21
C PRO A 19 -3.46 -16.85 25.03
N ARG A 20 -4.39 -15.90 25.16
CA ARG A 20 -4.72 -14.92 24.12
C ARG A 20 -3.58 -13.92 23.87
N ILE A 21 -2.90 -13.47 24.93
CA ILE A 21 -1.69 -12.67 24.78
C ILE A 21 -0.61 -13.49 24.05
N ALA A 22 -0.41 -14.75 24.45
CA ALA A 22 0.60 -15.61 23.84
C ALA A 22 0.35 -15.81 22.33
N SER A 23 -0.89 -16.04 21.91
CA SER A 23 -1.25 -16.13 20.48
C SER A 23 -1.01 -14.83 19.73
N GLY A 24 -1.37 -13.68 20.31
CA GLY A 24 -1.12 -12.38 19.69
C GLY A 24 0.38 -12.08 19.55
N CYS A 25 1.20 -12.43 20.56
CA CYS A 25 2.66 -12.34 20.47
C CYS A 25 3.24 -13.23 19.36
N ALA A 26 2.71 -14.45 19.18
CA ALA A 26 3.13 -15.33 18.09
C ALA A 26 2.81 -14.72 16.72
N ILE A 27 1.63 -14.12 16.55
CA ILE A 27 1.24 -13.43 15.31
C ILE A 27 2.15 -12.24 15.02
N LEU A 28 2.47 -11.41 16.02
CA LEU A 28 3.42 -10.30 15.87
C LEU A 28 4.80 -10.77 15.40
N LEU A 29 5.28 -11.88 15.96
CA LEU A 29 6.54 -12.52 15.56
C LEU A 29 6.52 -12.92 14.08
N VAL A 30 5.44 -13.57 13.64
CA VAL A 30 5.27 -13.97 12.23
C VAL A 30 5.17 -12.75 11.32
N GLY A 31 4.38 -11.74 11.69
CA GLY A 31 4.21 -10.50 10.94
C GLY A 31 5.50 -9.69 10.79
N TRP A 32 6.31 -9.65 11.84
CA TRP A 32 7.62 -9.01 11.79
C TRP A 32 8.56 -9.71 10.79
N LEU A 33 8.58 -11.04 10.81
CA LEU A 33 9.41 -11.84 9.92
C LEU A 33 8.95 -11.72 8.46
N SER A 34 7.66 -11.91 8.21
CA SER A 34 7.07 -11.81 6.87
C SER A 34 7.21 -10.42 6.29
N GLY A 35 7.00 -9.37 7.11
CA GLY A 35 7.19 -7.97 6.70
C GLY A 35 8.60 -7.70 6.21
N ARG A 36 9.60 -8.26 6.87
CA ARG A 36 11.00 -8.10 6.47
C ARG A 36 11.33 -8.84 5.17
N LEU A 37 10.76 -10.02 4.97
CA LEU A 37 10.97 -10.84 3.78
C LEU A 37 10.28 -10.22 2.55
N LEU A 38 9.00 -9.92 2.65
CA LEU A 38 8.21 -9.35 1.56
C LEU A 38 8.71 -7.97 1.14
N ALA A 39 9.06 -7.11 2.10
CA ALA A 39 9.61 -5.79 1.79
C ALA A 39 10.97 -5.84 1.10
N ARG A 40 11.76 -6.89 1.31
CA ARG A 40 13.00 -7.13 0.55
C ARG A 40 12.67 -7.58 -0.86
N GLY A 41 11.75 -8.53 -1.02
CA GLY A 41 11.32 -9.04 -2.32
C GLY A 41 10.77 -7.92 -3.22
N LEU A 42 9.82 -7.12 -2.73
CA LEU A 42 9.24 -6.02 -3.49
C LEU A 42 10.26 -4.92 -3.82
N ALA A 43 11.15 -4.57 -2.88
CA ALA A 43 12.20 -3.59 -3.15
C ALA A 43 13.16 -4.07 -4.25
N GLU A 44 13.50 -5.36 -4.25
CA GLU A 44 14.35 -5.97 -5.27
C GLU A 44 13.64 -5.99 -6.64
N MET A 45 12.34 -6.28 -6.68
CA MET A 45 11.55 -6.20 -7.91
C MET A 45 11.57 -4.79 -8.50
N VAL A 46 11.37 -3.75 -7.68
CA VAL A 46 11.39 -2.34 -8.12
C VAL A 46 12.75 -1.93 -8.68
N LYS A 47 13.85 -2.45 -8.11
CA LYS A 47 15.19 -2.21 -8.65
C LYS A 47 15.38 -2.88 -10.01
N ARG A 48 14.88 -4.11 -10.17
CA ARG A 48 15.05 -4.91 -11.40
C ARG A 48 14.20 -4.41 -12.56
N THR A 49 13.01 -3.88 -12.30
CA THR A 49 12.09 -3.41 -13.35
C THR A 49 12.51 -2.07 -13.96
N GLY A 50 13.52 -1.39 -13.41
CA GLY A 50 13.93 -0.07 -13.90
C GLY A 50 12.95 1.06 -13.56
N MET A 51 11.91 0.78 -12.76
CA MET A 51 10.95 1.78 -12.26
C MET A 51 11.64 2.92 -11.52
N GLU A 52 12.77 2.64 -10.87
CA GLU A 52 13.58 3.64 -10.19
C GLU A 52 14.07 4.73 -11.15
N ARG A 53 14.48 4.38 -12.38
CA ARG A 53 14.90 5.34 -13.41
C ARG A 53 13.73 6.15 -13.96
N ALA A 54 12.56 5.53 -14.12
CA ALA A 54 11.36 6.21 -14.57
C ALA A 54 10.89 7.23 -13.53
N PHE A 55 10.87 6.83 -12.25
CA PHE A 55 10.47 7.69 -11.14
C PHE A 55 11.47 8.83 -10.92
N GLY A 56 12.78 8.58 -11.03
CA GLY A 56 13.83 9.59 -10.92
C GLY A 56 13.78 10.71 -11.97
N ARG A 57 13.02 10.54 -13.07
CA ARG A 57 12.78 11.62 -14.05
C ARG A 57 11.70 12.62 -13.61
N THR A 58 10.87 12.25 -12.65
CA THR A 58 9.78 13.10 -12.13
C THR A 58 10.30 14.17 -11.17
N VAL A 59 9.52 15.24 -10.94
CA VAL A 59 9.88 16.29 -9.98
C VAL A 59 10.00 15.72 -8.55
N LEU A 60 9.06 14.84 -8.17
CA LEU A 60 9.05 14.16 -6.88
C LEU A 60 10.22 13.17 -6.74
N GLY A 61 10.48 12.34 -7.75
CA GLY A 61 11.61 11.40 -7.73
C GLY A 61 12.96 12.11 -7.60
N ARG A 62 13.17 13.24 -8.30
CA ARG A 62 14.38 14.05 -8.15
C ARG A 62 14.53 14.66 -6.75
N ALA A 63 13.44 15.07 -6.12
CA ALA A 63 13.46 15.59 -4.75
C ALA A 63 13.79 14.48 -3.73
N LEU A 64 13.24 13.28 -3.93
CA LEU A 64 13.46 12.12 -3.06
C LEU A 64 14.84 11.47 -3.24
N GLU A 65 15.37 11.42 -4.46
CA GLU A 65 16.73 10.97 -4.71
C GLU A 65 17.76 11.90 -4.06
N ARG A 66 17.53 13.22 -4.13
CA ARG A 66 18.38 14.23 -3.46
C ARG A 66 18.39 14.09 -1.94
N SER A 67 17.34 13.55 -1.33
CA SER A 67 17.28 13.26 0.10
C SER A 67 17.79 11.86 0.48
N GLY A 68 18.34 11.10 -0.49
CA GLY A 68 18.86 9.75 -0.25
C GLY A 68 17.76 8.70 -0.05
N MET A 69 16.56 8.95 -0.57
CA MET A 69 15.41 8.06 -0.50
C MET A 69 15.00 7.56 -1.90
N PRO A 70 15.71 6.55 -2.45
CA PRO A 70 15.36 5.99 -3.74
C PRO A 70 14.03 5.22 -3.68
N LEU A 71 13.34 5.07 -4.82
CA LEU A 71 12.00 4.48 -4.90
C LEU A 71 11.93 3.09 -4.24
N SER A 72 12.93 2.23 -4.46
CA SER A 72 12.97 0.89 -3.87
C SER A 72 12.97 0.91 -2.34
N LYS A 73 13.63 1.91 -1.73
CA LYS A 73 13.65 2.10 -0.28
C LYS A 73 12.30 2.58 0.23
N MET A 74 11.66 3.49 -0.51
CA MET A 74 10.33 3.99 -0.16
C MET A 74 9.29 2.87 -0.20
N VAL A 75 9.29 2.07 -1.27
CA VAL A 75 8.43 0.88 -1.40
C VAL A 75 8.70 -0.11 -0.26
N SER A 76 9.98 -0.39 0.07
CA SER A 76 10.33 -1.25 1.20
C SER A 76 9.75 -0.77 2.53
N ILE A 77 9.84 0.54 2.80
CA ILE A 77 9.31 1.15 4.03
C ILE A 77 7.78 1.03 4.03
N LEU A 78 7.11 1.43 2.94
CA LEU A 78 5.66 1.33 2.82
C LEU A 78 5.16 -0.09 3.05
N THR A 79 5.78 -1.08 2.39
CA THR A 79 5.41 -2.48 2.54
C THR A 79 5.56 -2.95 4.00
N LYS A 80 6.66 -2.60 4.68
CA LYS A 80 6.86 -2.96 6.10
C LYS A 80 5.77 -2.37 6.97
N VAL A 81 5.48 -1.08 6.80
CA VAL A 81 4.45 -0.39 7.59
C VAL A 81 3.10 -1.06 7.40
N ILE A 82 2.70 -1.34 6.16
CA ILE A 82 1.43 -2.02 5.86
C ILE A 82 1.38 -3.39 6.55
N ILE A 83 2.42 -4.22 6.39
CA ILE A 83 2.43 -5.56 6.98
C ILE A 83 2.43 -5.52 8.51
N TYR A 84 3.18 -4.59 9.12
CA TYR A 84 3.20 -4.44 10.57
C TYR A 84 1.86 -3.99 11.12
N VAL A 85 1.18 -3.05 10.45
CA VAL A 85 -0.18 -2.62 10.83
C VAL A 85 -1.15 -3.79 10.76
N VAL A 86 -1.10 -4.60 9.70
CA VAL A 86 -1.94 -5.80 9.56
C VAL A 86 -1.62 -6.84 10.64
N ALA A 87 -0.34 -7.07 10.96
CA ALA A 87 0.06 -8.01 11.99
C ALA A 87 -0.37 -7.56 13.39
N ILE A 88 -0.21 -6.27 13.70
CA ILE A 88 -0.68 -5.68 14.96
C ILE A 88 -2.18 -5.85 15.06
N PHE A 89 -2.92 -5.53 14.00
CA PHE A 89 -4.36 -5.73 13.99
C PHE A 89 -4.76 -7.17 14.31
N LEU A 90 -4.17 -8.13 13.59
CA LEU A 90 -4.50 -9.54 13.76
C LEU A 90 -4.15 -10.02 15.17
N ALA A 91 -3.06 -9.53 15.74
CA ALA A 91 -2.71 -9.79 17.13
C ALA A 91 -3.75 -9.21 18.11
N LEU A 92 -4.16 -7.95 17.95
CA LEU A 92 -5.18 -7.31 18.79
C LEU A 92 -6.55 -8.00 18.69
N ASP A 93 -6.92 -8.46 17.50
CA ASP A 93 -8.14 -9.23 17.25
C ASP A 93 -8.12 -10.56 18.00
N THR A 94 -7.03 -11.33 17.87
CA THR A 94 -6.87 -12.59 18.62
C THR A 94 -6.77 -12.41 20.13
N MET A 95 -6.31 -11.25 20.60
CA MET A 95 -6.31 -10.89 22.02
C MET A 95 -7.71 -10.59 22.57
N GLY A 96 -8.73 -10.47 21.71
CA GLY A 96 -10.11 -10.19 22.10
C GLY A 96 -10.40 -8.71 22.38
N LEU A 97 -9.57 -7.79 21.87
CA LEU A 97 -9.78 -6.35 22.01
C LEU A 97 -10.83 -5.85 21.01
N ALA A 98 -12.10 -6.17 21.29
CA ALA A 98 -13.25 -6.05 20.37
C ALA A 98 -13.47 -4.67 19.72
N VAL A 99 -13.06 -3.58 20.39
CA VAL A 99 -13.15 -2.22 19.86
C VAL A 99 -12.17 -2.00 18.71
N PHE A 100 -10.99 -2.63 18.77
CA PHE A 100 -9.98 -2.58 17.72
C PHE A 100 -10.25 -3.59 16.60
N SER A 101 -10.80 -4.77 16.93
CA SER A 101 -11.10 -5.82 15.93
C SER A 101 -12.07 -5.34 14.84
N THR A 102 -13.13 -4.64 15.25
CA THR A 102 -14.18 -4.19 14.31
C THR A 102 -13.65 -3.12 13.37
N LEU A 103 -12.92 -2.12 13.91
CA LEU A 103 -12.38 -1.02 13.11
C LEU A 103 -11.36 -1.49 12.08
N MET A 104 -10.49 -2.44 12.43
CA MET A 104 -9.48 -2.88 11.46
C MET A 104 -9.86 -4.08 10.61
N ARG A 105 -10.98 -4.76 10.90
CA ARG A 105 -11.62 -5.64 9.91
C ARG A 105 -12.03 -4.82 8.69
N SER A 106 -12.66 -3.67 8.91
CA SER A 106 -12.99 -2.73 7.83
C SER A 106 -11.75 -2.20 7.09
N LEU A 107 -10.63 -1.93 7.80
CA LEU A 107 -9.39 -1.50 7.14
C LEU A 107 -8.77 -2.62 6.28
N VAL A 108 -8.73 -3.85 6.77
CA VAL A 108 -8.17 -5.00 6.03
C VAL A 108 -9.03 -5.31 4.80
N GLU A 109 -10.35 -5.25 4.92
CA GLU A 109 -11.27 -5.40 3.78
C GLU A 109 -11.12 -4.30 2.73
N TYR A 110 -10.60 -3.12 3.12
CA TYR A 110 -10.30 -2.04 2.19
C TYR A 110 -8.98 -2.25 1.42
N ILE A 111 -8.03 -3.04 1.94
CA ILE A 111 -6.72 -3.26 1.29
C ILE A 111 -6.86 -3.82 -0.15
N PRO A 112 -7.69 -4.86 -0.42
CA PRO A 112 -7.92 -5.34 -1.78
C PRO A 112 -8.45 -4.26 -2.73
N HIS A 113 -9.38 -3.43 -2.25
CA HIS A 113 -9.98 -2.35 -3.04
C HIS A 113 -8.94 -1.25 -3.34
N LEU A 114 -8.11 -0.89 -2.35
CA LEU A 114 -7.00 0.05 -2.52
C LEU A 114 -5.98 -0.48 -3.55
N ALA A 115 -5.63 -1.77 -3.47
CA ALA A 115 -4.71 -2.39 -4.41
C ALA A 115 -5.28 -2.42 -5.83
N ALA A 116 -6.57 -2.73 -5.99
CA ALA A 116 -7.26 -2.68 -7.27
C ALA A 116 -7.30 -1.26 -7.85
N GLY A 117 -7.63 -0.25 -7.04
CA GLY A 117 -7.60 1.15 -7.44
C GLY A 117 -6.20 1.60 -7.88
N LEU A 118 -5.17 1.24 -7.13
CA LEU A 118 -3.78 1.55 -7.49
C LEU A 118 -3.37 0.87 -8.81
N LEU A 119 -3.78 -0.38 -9.01
CA LEU A 119 -3.55 -1.11 -10.27
C LEU A 119 -4.22 -0.40 -11.45
N ILE A 120 -5.47 0.05 -11.29
CA ILE A 120 -6.21 0.80 -12.30
C ILE A 120 -5.49 2.10 -12.63
N ILE A 121 -4.99 2.83 -11.63
CA ILE A 121 -4.23 4.08 -11.85
C ILE A 121 -2.98 3.82 -12.69
N VAL A 122 -2.21 2.77 -12.34
CA VAL A 122 -0.98 2.41 -13.08
C VAL A 122 -1.31 2.05 -14.52
N ILE A 123 -2.32 1.20 -14.74
CA ILE A 123 -2.73 0.79 -16.09
C ILE A 123 -3.29 1.98 -16.87
N GLY A 124 -4.11 2.82 -16.24
CA GLY A 124 -4.71 4.00 -16.84
C GLY A 124 -3.67 5.01 -17.32
N PHE A 125 -2.60 5.24 -16.55
CA PHE A 125 -1.49 6.09 -16.98
C PHE A 125 -0.77 5.53 -18.20
N ILE A 126 -0.45 4.24 -18.22
CA ILE A 126 0.19 3.58 -19.37
C ILE A 126 -0.68 3.71 -20.63
N VAL A 127 -1.99 3.49 -20.50
CA VAL A 127 -2.93 3.60 -21.63
C VAL A 127 -3.05 5.05 -22.10
N THR A 128 -3.06 6.01 -21.19
CA THR A 128 -3.14 7.45 -21.53
C THR A 128 -1.92 7.90 -22.33
N ASP A 129 -0.72 7.47 -21.93
CA ASP A 129 0.53 7.76 -22.63
C ASP A 129 0.49 7.17 -24.05
N PHE A 130 0.12 5.89 -24.16
CA PHE A 130 0.03 5.20 -25.45
C PHE A 130 -0.96 5.87 -26.42
N ILE A 131 -2.14 6.26 -25.92
CA ILE A 131 -3.13 6.97 -26.72
C ILE A 131 -2.59 8.34 -27.14
N GLY A 132 -1.99 9.10 -26.20
CA GLY A 132 -1.45 10.41 -26.49
C GLY A 132 -0.33 10.39 -27.52
N ASP A 133 0.60 9.44 -27.41
CA ASP A 133 1.70 9.28 -28.36
C ASP A 133 1.19 8.90 -29.75
N THR A 134 0.22 7.98 -29.83
CA THR A 134 -0.42 7.61 -31.10
C THR A 134 -1.15 8.80 -31.71
N PHE A 135 -1.90 9.56 -30.91
CA PHE A 135 -2.65 10.72 -31.36
C PHE A 135 -1.72 11.85 -31.83
N LEU A 136 -0.59 12.05 -31.14
CA LEU A 136 0.42 13.01 -31.54
C LEU A 136 1.05 12.65 -32.87
N ALA A 137 1.44 11.38 -33.07
CA ALA A 137 2.01 10.91 -34.31
C ALA A 137 1.08 11.15 -35.50
N LEU A 138 -0.22 10.85 -35.33
CA LEU A 138 -1.24 11.10 -36.37
C LEU A 138 -1.41 12.59 -36.69
N LEU A 139 -1.44 13.45 -35.67
CA LEU A 139 -1.59 14.90 -35.87
C LEU A 139 -0.35 15.56 -36.47
N GLU A 140 0.85 15.07 -36.14
CA GLU A 140 2.10 15.53 -36.74
C GLU A 140 2.20 15.07 -38.22
N GLU A 141 1.75 13.86 -38.54
CA GLU A 141 1.67 13.36 -39.92
C GLU A 141 0.70 14.20 -40.78
N MET A 142 -0.43 14.61 -40.18
CA MET A 142 -1.39 15.54 -40.81
C MET A 142 -0.91 17.00 -40.88
N ARG A 143 0.31 17.31 -40.39
CA ARG A 143 0.90 18.66 -40.35
C ARG A 143 0.05 19.69 -39.59
N VAL A 144 -0.63 19.27 -38.52
CA VAL A 144 -1.46 20.16 -37.69
C VAL A 144 -0.57 21.07 -36.83
N ALA A 145 -0.70 22.39 -37.00
CA ALA A 145 0.16 23.38 -36.32
C ALA A 145 0.10 23.30 -34.78
N PHE A 146 -1.01 22.80 -34.22
CA PHE A 146 -1.27 22.68 -32.78
C PHE A 146 -1.32 21.24 -32.28
N ALA A 147 -0.72 20.29 -33.01
CA ALA A 147 -0.72 18.86 -32.65
C ALA A 147 -0.38 18.61 -31.17
N ARG A 148 0.73 19.21 -30.70
CA ARG A 148 1.18 19.11 -29.30
C ARG A 148 0.17 19.67 -28.30
N ALA A 149 -0.49 20.78 -28.62
CA ALA A 149 -1.47 21.38 -27.72
C ALA A 149 -2.73 20.51 -27.61
N LEU A 150 -3.19 19.96 -28.74
CA LEU A 150 -4.37 19.09 -28.78
C LEU A 150 -4.11 17.78 -28.02
N THR A 151 -2.96 17.15 -28.25
CA THR A 151 -2.55 15.95 -27.51
C THR A 151 -2.39 16.23 -26.01
N ALA A 152 -1.80 17.36 -25.64
CA ALA A 152 -1.65 17.73 -24.23
C ALA A 152 -3.02 17.87 -23.54
N ILE A 153 -3.99 18.53 -24.19
CA ILE A 153 -5.36 18.64 -23.67
C ILE A 153 -6.00 17.25 -23.50
N LEU A 154 -5.86 16.38 -24.51
CA LEU A 154 -6.37 15.01 -24.46
C LEU A 154 -5.76 14.22 -23.30
N GLN A 155 -4.43 14.26 -23.15
CA GLN A 155 -3.72 13.57 -22.07
C GLN A 155 -4.12 14.12 -20.69
N ILE A 156 -4.27 15.44 -20.55
CA ILE A 156 -4.75 16.04 -19.30
C ILE A 156 -6.14 15.52 -18.92
N ILE A 157 -7.06 15.42 -19.89
CA ILE A 157 -8.40 14.90 -19.66
C ILE A 157 -8.34 13.42 -19.26
N LEU A 158 -7.58 12.61 -19.99
CA LEU A 158 -7.45 11.18 -19.70
C LEU A 158 -6.79 10.93 -18.32
N TYR A 159 -5.74 11.67 -17.99
CA TYR A 159 -5.12 11.61 -16.65
C TYR A 159 -6.10 12.01 -15.55
N PHE A 160 -6.94 13.02 -15.78
CA PHE A 160 -7.97 13.40 -14.82
C PHE A 160 -8.99 12.27 -14.59
N ILE A 161 -9.43 11.60 -15.66
CA ILE A 161 -10.35 10.44 -15.58
C ILE A 161 -9.70 9.28 -14.81
N VAL A 162 -8.41 9.04 -14.97
CA VAL A 162 -7.70 7.95 -14.26
C VAL A 162 -7.58 8.22 -12.75
N ILE A 163 -7.53 9.49 -12.36
CA ILE A 163 -7.35 9.91 -10.95
C ILE A 163 -8.68 9.98 -10.18
N THR A 164 -9.79 10.19 -10.88
CA THR A 164 -11.14 10.38 -10.29
C THR A 164 -11.82 9.05 -10.03
#